data_AF-A0A8H5CNZ0-F1
#
_entry.id   AF-A0A8H5CNZ0-F1
#
_cell.length_a   1.000
_cell.length_b   1.000
_cell.length_c   1.000
_cell.angle_alpha   90.00
_cell.angle_beta   90.00
_cell.angle_gamma   90.00
#
_symmetry.space_group_name_H-M   'P 1'
#
loop_
_entity.id
_entity.type
_entity.pdbx_description
1 polymer ?
#
loop_
_entity_poly.entity_id
_entity_poly.type
_entity_poly.pdbx_seq_one_letter_code
_entity_poly.pdbx_strand_id
1 'polypeptide(L)'
;MRGVCCKLRADLYPLYSHSFPMPPKPPLNLDILDDPDASQEERLQYAVDAMLQDPRRSQRAVAKFYKVPRATLGTRLKGVPTHREAHEHQQNLSNAQEKVVEEWASVRARRGVPLTLSLLGTYAAYICGRELRTTWPRRFVDRCPNLKLKLTTSLEACRAKALNAKLVNEYFDLLESVIVEYHIEPQDIWNMDEKGIQLGVGARIKALVDRDQKSVYSVHSGNRDLITIIEAVNASGKCLYPSFIFEAVKRDLGWGENNPDGASISTSPNGWTDQQLGAMWLEKDFEPNTRPDPSLEDQIKWRLLILDGHNSHCTFRFCNFAEEHRILVICLPPHTTHALQPCNVGVFGPVAKKWKSLVTKLAHRAVDIDKYNVLFYYAAARGSSITPPNVISAFAACGIHPLNRNVITPDMMEPSKNTTTKAALPIPPRFPSFLTPVIDSSQTPSSDDHPVEPSVTGLSVELPKKRRKNATRANVILENEELRVLVEKCVEGMSEMYVHMKLMEVENADLRKRAFDRTTKKKTVYFEGAQLMTSIEMLDALARSTWGAKMKDVFKELQPKFKKIKAAIKAHEKGLDKAAKDAEKKAAQEQKACERAEKQRQVAEEKERKRVEKEKIKEGK
;
A
#
# COMPACT_ATOMS: atom_id res chain seq x y z
N MET A 1 127.45 -27.50 35.64
CA MET A 1 126.89 -26.40 36.48
C MET A 1 125.97 -25.56 35.60
N ARG A 2 124.87 -25.00 36.16
CA ARG A 2 123.89 -24.07 35.54
C ARG A 2 123.89 -23.99 33.98
N GLY A 3 123.20 -24.94 33.33
CA GLY A 3 122.86 -24.85 31.89
C GLY A 3 121.94 -23.65 31.61
N VAL A 4 122.02 -22.96 30.45
CA VAL A 4 121.68 -23.43 29.08
C VAL A 4 120.16 -23.66 28.96
N CYS A 5 119.41 -23.05 28.03
CA CYS A 5 119.81 -22.33 26.80
C CYS A 5 119.02 -21.01 26.58
N CYS A 6 119.54 -20.14 25.71
CA CYS A 6 118.80 -19.00 25.13
C CYS A 6 118.52 -19.25 23.65
N LYS A 7 117.40 -18.70 23.15
CA LYS A 7 116.97 -18.63 21.73
C LYS A 7 116.72 -19.99 21.03
N LEU A 8 115.49 -20.16 20.51
CA LEU A 8 115.29 -20.23 19.06
C LEU A 8 113.80 -20.13 18.67
N ARG A 9 113.59 -19.47 17.51
CA ARG A 9 112.39 -19.40 16.64
C ARG A 9 111.08 -18.85 17.21
N ALA A 10 110.55 -17.91 16.43
CA ALA A 10 109.16 -17.45 16.45
C ALA A 10 108.27 -18.39 15.60
N ASP A 11 107.02 -17.96 15.42
CA ASP A 11 106.05 -18.44 14.43
C ASP A 11 105.52 -19.87 14.62
N LEU A 12 104.35 -19.98 15.27
CA LEU A 12 103.08 -20.25 14.57
C LEU A 12 101.85 -20.28 15.53
N TYR A 13 100.69 -19.89 14.98
CA TYR A 13 99.32 -19.90 15.53
C TYR A 13 98.96 -19.01 16.75
N PRO A 14 97.87 -18.22 16.68
CA PRO A 14 97.30 -17.49 17.80
C PRO A 14 96.38 -18.35 18.67
N LEU A 15 96.25 -18.00 19.96
CA LEU A 15 95.40 -18.72 20.92
C LEU A 15 93.89 -18.50 20.63
N TYR A 16 93.17 -19.61 20.39
CA TYR A 16 91.71 -19.62 20.32
C TYR A 16 91.10 -19.55 21.74
N SER A 17 90.61 -18.39 22.14
CA SER A 17 89.66 -18.24 23.25
C SER A 17 88.24 -18.02 22.72
N HIS A 18 87.62 -19.06 22.16
CA HIS A 18 86.26 -18.98 21.60
C HIS A 18 85.19 -18.98 22.71
N SER A 19 84.94 -17.80 23.28
CA SER A 19 83.65 -17.51 23.93
C SER A 19 82.58 -17.38 22.84
N PHE A 20 81.94 -18.51 22.48
CA PHE A 20 80.85 -18.52 21.51
C PHE A 20 79.73 -17.54 21.93
N PRO A 21 79.31 -16.61 21.06
CA PRO A 21 78.15 -15.77 21.35
C PRO A 21 76.91 -16.66 21.40
N MET A 22 76.17 -16.59 22.52
CA MET A 22 74.89 -17.29 22.64
C MET A 22 73.93 -16.80 21.55
N PRO A 23 73.18 -17.70 20.88
CA PRO A 23 72.28 -17.33 19.81
C PRO A 23 71.24 -16.31 20.29
N PRO A 24 70.86 -15.33 19.46
CA PRO A 24 69.89 -14.31 19.84
C PRO A 24 68.58 -14.97 20.27
N LYS A 25 67.98 -14.45 21.34
CA LYS A 25 66.68 -14.92 21.80
C LYS A 25 65.64 -14.66 20.71
N PRO A 26 64.73 -15.60 20.42
CA PRO A 26 63.64 -15.34 19.50
C PRO A 26 62.83 -14.12 19.96
N PRO A 27 62.18 -13.38 19.05
CA PRO A 27 61.35 -12.24 19.42
C PRO A 27 60.20 -12.65 20.36
N LEU A 28 59.74 -11.71 21.18
CA LEU A 28 58.48 -11.84 21.90
C LEU A 28 57.36 -11.37 20.96
N ASN A 29 56.20 -12.03 20.99
CA ASN A 29 55.07 -11.61 20.17
C ASN A 29 54.58 -10.23 20.64
N LEU A 30 54.62 -9.24 19.75
CA LEU A 30 54.28 -7.84 20.00
C LEU A 30 52.77 -7.57 19.91
N ASP A 31 52.06 -8.32 19.06
CA ASP A 31 50.71 -7.99 18.57
C ASP A 31 49.68 -7.84 19.72
N ILE A 32 49.85 -8.62 20.80
CA ILE A 32 48.97 -8.62 21.98
C ILE A 32 49.19 -7.42 22.93
N LEU A 33 50.20 -6.57 22.67
CA LEU A 33 50.48 -5.39 23.48
C LEU A 33 49.67 -4.16 23.07
N ASP A 34 49.26 -4.12 21.80
CA ASP A 34 48.54 -2.99 21.17
C ASP A 34 47.03 -3.26 21.01
N ASP A 35 46.60 -4.52 21.18
CA ASP A 35 45.19 -4.87 21.40
C ASP A 35 44.69 -4.28 22.75
N PRO A 36 43.69 -3.38 22.78
CA PRO A 36 43.17 -2.77 24.00
C PRO A 36 42.20 -3.69 24.78
N ASP A 37 41.52 -4.62 24.11
CA ASP A 37 40.47 -5.47 24.66
C ASP A 37 41.03 -6.81 25.20
N ALA A 38 42.22 -7.22 24.75
CA ALA A 38 42.94 -8.41 25.22
C ALA A 38 43.02 -8.49 26.76
N SER A 39 42.45 -9.55 27.33
CA SER A 39 42.29 -9.68 28.78
C SER A 39 43.61 -9.90 29.51
N GLN A 40 43.60 -9.65 30.83
CA GLN A 40 44.74 -9.95 31.69
C GLN A 40 45.11 -11.45 31.69
N GLU A 41 44.17 -12.33 31.36
CA GLU A 41 44.38 -13.78 31.35
C GLU A 41 45.02 -14.26 30.03
N GLU A 42 44.57 -13.75 28.89
CA GLU A 42 45.21 -14.03 27.59
C GLU A 42 46.66 -13.53 27.59
N ARG A 43 46.90 -12.32 28.12
CA ARG A 43 48.26 -11.79 28.32
C ARG A 43 49.09 -12.61 29.31
N LEU A 44 48.48 -13.31 30.27
CA LEU A 44 49.17 -14.28 31.13
C LEU A 44 49.52 -15.57 30.36
N GLN A 45 48.63 -16.06 29.50
CA GLN A 45 48.88 -17.26 28.69
C GLN A 45 50.01 -17.03 27.68
N TYR A 46 49.98 -15.92 26.91
CA TYR A 46 51.09 -15.56 26.03
C TYR A 46 52.41 -15.38 26.78
N ALA A 47 52.38 -14.91 28.04
CA ALA A 47 53.56 -14.81 28.90
C ALA A 47 54.06 -16.18 29.42
N VAL A 48 53.18 -17.17 29.58
CA VAL A 48 53.54 -18.57 29.88
C VAL A 48 54.16 -19.22 28.65
N ASP A 49 53.51 -19.14 27.49
CA ASP A 49 53.99 -19.75 26.25
C ASP A 49 55.34 -19.17 25.83
N ALA A 50 55.50 -17.84 25.95
CA ALA A 50 56.78 -17.18 25.73
C ALA A 50 57.89 -17.64 26.69
N MET A 51 57.57 -18.10 27.91
CA MET A 51 58.55 -18.67 28.84
C MET A 51 58.85 -20.14 28.56
N LEU A 52 57.89 -20.90 28.04
CA LEU A 52 58.07 -22.30 27.62
C LEU A 52 58.91 -22.40 26.34
N GLN A 53 58.74 -21.48 25.39
CA GLN A 53 59.48 -21.44 24.11
C GLN A 53 60.98 -21.13 24.24
N ASP A 54 61.40 -20.36 25.25
CA ASP A 54 62.83 -20.15 25.57
C ASP A 54 63.01 -20.04 27.10
N PRO A 55 63.30 -21.16 27.80
CA PRO A 55 63.51 -21.19 29.24
C PRO A 55 64.63 -20.27 29.76
N ARG A 56 65.47 -19.71 28.88
CA ARG A 56 66.49 -18.70 29.20
C ARG A 56 65.91 -17.28 29.30
N ARG A 57 64.62 -17.07 29.02
CA ARG A 57 63.91 -15.80 29.24
C ARG A 57 63.73 -15.54 30.73
N SER A 58 63.97 -14.30 31.15
CA SER A 58 63.70 -13.91 32.53
C SER A 58 62.21 -13.67 32.69
N GLN A 59 61.56 -14.45 33.55
CA GLN A 59 60.18 -14.22 34.03
C GLN A 59 59.97 -12.77 34.51
N ARG A 60 61.03 -12.07 34.95
CA ARG A 60 60.98 -10.66 35.36
C ARG A 60 60.86 -9.70 34.16
N ALA A 61 61.47 -10.05 33.02
CA ALA A 61 61.37 -9.32 31.76
C ALA A 61 60.09 -9.66 31.00
N VAL A 62 59.72 -10.96 30.90
CA VAL A 62 58.50 -11.39 30.20
C VAL A 62 57.23 -10.84 30.87
N ALA A 63 57.17 -10.84 32.20
CA ALA A 63 56.08 -10.21 32.94
C ALA A 63 55.97 -8.70 32.67
N LYS A 64 57.10 -7.98 32.61
CA LYS A 64 57.13 -6.55 32.29
C LYS A 64 56.68 -6.29 30.84
N PHE A 65 57.08 -7.14 29.90
CA PHE A 65 56.74 -7.03 28.48
C PHE A 65 55.22 -7.19 28.27
N TYR A 66 54.64 -8.31 28.70
CA TYR A 66 53.20 -8.59 28.55
C TYR A 66 52.29 -7.83 29.53
N LYS A 67 52.83 -6.86 30.30
CA LYS A 67 52.09 -6.02 31.26
C LYS A 67 51.36 -6.86 32.36
N VAL A 68 51.90 -8.03 32.74
CA VAL A 68 51.29 -8.97 33.71
C VAL A 68 52.03 -9.04 35.05
N PRO A 69 51.36 -9.35 36.18
CA PRO A 69 52.03 -9.51 37.47
C PRO A 69 52.98 -10.71 37.48
N ARG A 70 54.27 -10.47 37.80
CA ARG A 70 55.31 -11.51 37.89
C ARG A 70 54.89 -12.70 38.78
N ALA A 71 54.25 -12.42 39.91
CA ALA A 71 53.81 -13.44 40.86
C ALA A 71 52.82 -14.40 40.20
N THR A 72 51.75 -13.87 39.59
CA THR A 72 50.73 -14.65 38.87
C THR A 72 51.33 -15.47 37.73
N LEU A 73 52.22 -14.89 36.92
CA LEU A 73 52.95 -15.63 35.88
C LEU A 73 53.77 -16.80 36.48
N GLY A 74 54.41 -16.58 37.63
CA GLY A 74 55.16 -17.63 38.35
C GLY A 74 54.28 -18.73 38.96
N THR A 75 53.03 -18.40 39.28
CA THR A 75 52.01 -19.36 39.73
C THR A 75 51.52 -20.22 38.55
N ARG A 76 51.27 -19.62 37.38
CA ARG A 76 50.83 -20.36 36.18
C ARG A 76 51.91 -21.24 35.57
N LEU A 77 53.17 -20.80 35.57
CA LEU A 77 54.33 -21.63 35.19
C LEU A 77 54.54 -22.86 36.09
N LYS A 78 53.87 -22.95 37.25
CA LYS A 78 53.85 -24.13 38.12
C LYS A 78 52.63 -25.04 37.87
N GLY A 79 51.86 -24.82 36.80
CA GLY A 79 50.66 -25.59 36.50
C GLY A 79 49.47 -25.30 37.42
N VAL A 80 49.51 -24.23 38.22
CA VAL A 80 48.35 -23.82 39.02
C VAL A 80 47.33 -23.15 38.09
N PRO A 81 46.08 -23.64 38.01
CA PRO A 81 45.07 -23.10 37.09
C PRO A 81 44.58 -21.69 37.48
N THR A 82 43.74 -21.09 36.63
CA THR A 82 43.01 -19.85 36.95
C THR A 82 42.10 -20.04 38.18
N HIS A 83 41.70 -18.94 38.82
CA HIS A 83 40.65 -18.98 39.84
C HIS A 83 39.29 -19.47 39.24
N ARG A 84 39.08 -19.34 37.93
CA ARG A 84 37.85 -19.80 37.25
C ARG A 84 37.83 -21.32 37.09
N GLU A 85 38.93 -21.91 36.66
CA GLU A 85 39.12 -23.36 36.47
C GLU A 85 39.31 -24.08 37.81
N ALA A 86 40.09 -23.52 38.74
CA ALA A 86 40.26 -24.07 40.09
C ALA A 86 38.92 -24.25 40.82
N HIS A 87 37.96 -23.36 40.55
CA HIS A 87 36.60 -23.40 41.08
C HIS A 87 35.56 -24.00 40.10
N GLU A 88 35.98 -24.63 38.99
CA GLU A 88 35.03 -25.28 38.06
C GLU A 88 34.19 -26.35 38.76
N HIS A 89 34.81 -27.12 39.66
CA HIS A 89 34.15 -28.14 40.49
C HIS A 89 33.06 -27.57 41.44
N GLN A 90 32.97 -26.24 41.58
CA GLN A 90 31.98 -25.54 42.40
C GLN A 90 30.85 -24.92 41.56
N GLN A 91 30.93 -25.02 40.23
CA GLN A 91 29.84 -24.62 39.33
C GLN A 91 28.70 -25.65 39.38
N ASN A 92 27.49 -25.24 39.00
CA ASN A 92 26.33 -26.14 38.97
C ASN A 92 26.32 -27.03 37.72
N LEU A 93 26.89 -26.53 36.63
CA LEU A 93 27.14 -27.28 35.40
C LEU A 93 28.64 -27.12 35.10
N SER A 94 29.28 -28.17 34.60
CA SER A 94 30.66 -28.10 34.09
C SER A 94 30.74 -27.19 32.85
N ASN A 95 31.93 -26.68 32.51
CA ASN A 95 32.12 -25.84 31.33
C ASN A 95 31.66 -26.56 30.03
N ALA A 96 31.81 -27.89 29.96
CA ALA A 96 31.30 -28.71 28.85
C ALA A 96 29.75 -28.73 28.79
N GLN A 97 29.07 -28.87 29.94
CA GLN A 97 27.62 -28.81 30.01
C GLN A 97 27.10 -27.40 29.72
N GLU A 98 27.74 -26.35 30.24
CA GLU A 98 27.37 -24.96 29.93
C GLU A 98 27.51 -24.66 28.44
N LYS A 99 28.57 -25.15 27.77
CA LYS A 99 28.74 -25.04 26.31
C LYS A 99 27.64 -25.77 25.52
N VAL A 100 27.26 -26.98 25.91
CA VAL A 100 26.15 -27.71 25.25
C VAL A 100 24.81 -26.98 25.44
N VAL A 101 24.59 -26.36 26.60
CA VAL A 101 23.41 -25.49 26.84
C VAL A 101 23.47 -24.23 25.98
N GLU A 102 24.64 -23.63 25.78
CA GLU A 102 24.86 -22.46 24.92
C GLU A 102 24.57 -22.76 23.44
N GLU A 103 25.15 -23.83 22.90
CA GLU A 103 24.93 -24.29 21.53
C GLU A 103 23.45 -24.66 21.29
N TRP A 104 22.83 -25.39 22.21
CA TRP A 104 21.42 -25.78 22.12
C TRP A 104 20.48 -24.56 22.20
N ALA A 105 20.76 -23.59 23.08
CA ALA A 105 20.01 -22.34 23.16
C ALA A 105 20.11 -21.52 21.87
N SER A 106 21.30 -21.45 21.27
CA SER A 106 21.55 -20.78 19.98
C SER A 106 20.75 -21.43 18.84
N VAL A 107 20.84 -22.75 18.69
CA VAL A 107 20.09 -23.52 17.66
C VAL A 107 18.57 -23.40 17.84
N ARG A 108 18.08 -23.44 19.09
CA ARG A 108 16.66 -23.25 19.39
C ARG A 108 16.17 -21.84 19.05
N ALA A 109 16.91 -20.81 19.41
CA ALA A 109 16.55 -19.42 19.11
C ALA A 109 16.54 -19.14 17.60
N ARG A 110 17.57 -19.58 16.88
CA ARG A 110 17.70 -19.52 15.41
C ARG A 110 16.49 -20.10 14.68
N ARG A 111 16.03 -21.28 15.12
CA ARG A 111 14.90 -22.01 14.52
C ARG A 111 13.52 -21.59 15.08
N GLY A 112 13.41 -20.41 15.69
CA GLY A 112 12.14 -19.80 16.10
C GLY A 112 11.58 -20.25 17.47
N VAL A 113 12.33 -21.00 18.28
CA VAL A 113 11.88 -21.52 19.59
C VAL A 113 12.83 -21.08 20.73
N PRO A 114 13.02 -19.78 20.96
CA PRO A 114 13.99 -19.25 21.92
C PRO A 114 13.67 -19.62 23.38
N LEU A 115 14.72 -19.76 24.20
CA LEU A 115 14.60 -20.00 25.64
C LEU A 115 14.39 -18.69 26.42
N THR A 116 13.46 -18.70 27.37
CA THR A 116 13.37 -17.63 28.39
C THR A 116 14.36 -17.92 29.53
N LEU A 117 14.73 -16.90 30.32
CA LEU A 117 15.60 -17.10 31.50
C LEU A 117 15.01 -18.08 32.52
N SER A 118 13.69 -18.10 32.68
CA SER A 118 13.00 -19.06 33.55
C SER A 118 13.13 -20.48 32.99
N LEU A 119 12.82 -20.68 31.71
CA LEU A 119 12.90 -21.99 31.06
C LEU A 119 14.34 -22.53 31.01
N LEU A 120 15.32 -21.66 30.74
CA LEU A 120 16.75 -21.96 30.82
C LEU A 120 17.16 -22.39 32.24
N GLY A 121 16.67 -21.71 33.27
CA GLY A 121 16.89 -22.09 34.67
C GLY A 121 16.25 -23.43 35.04
N THR A 122 15.03 -23.70 34.56
CA THR A 122 14.35 -24.99 34.74
C THR A 122 15.13 -26.13 34.10
N TYR A 123 15.61 -25.96 32.87
CA TYR A 123 16.43 -26.97 32.20
C TYR A 123 17.79 -27.15 32.87
N ALA A 124 18.46 -26.08 33.29
CA ALA A 124 19.73 -26.17 34.01
C ALA A 124 19.57 -26.86 35.38
N ALA A 125 18.47 -26.61 36.10
CA ALA A 125 18.14 -27.34 37.33
C ALA A 125 17.88 -28.83 37.08
N TYR A 126 17.18 -29.15 35.98
CA TYR A 126 16.96 -30.53 35.55
C TYR A 126 18.27 -31.27 35.25
N ILE A 127 19.20 -30.66 34.49
CA ILE A 127 20.54 -31.22 34.21
C ILE A 127 21.37 -31.40 35.49
N CYS A 128 21.25 -30.46 36.43
CA CYS A 128 21.99 -30.44 37.68
C CYS A 128 21.41 -31.39 38.75
N GLY A 129 20.20 -31.92 38.53
CA GLY A 129 19.47 -32.76 39.50
C GLY A 129 19.06 -32.04 40.79
N ARG A 130 19.13 -30.69 40.82
CA ARG A 130 18.87 -29.87 42.01
C ARG A 130 18.41 -28.47 41.63
N GLU A 131 17.66 -27.82 42.52
CA GLU A 131 17.21 -26.43 42.30
C GLU A 131 18.39 -25.46 42.17
N LEU A 132 18.27 -24.51 41.23
CA LEU A 132 19.24 -23.45 41.02
C LEU A 132 18.71 -22.12 41.55
N ARG A 133 19.62 -21.30 42.09
CA ARG A 133 19.30 -19.92 42.49
C ARG A 133 18.75 -19.16 41.28
N THR A 134 17.70 -18.37 41.49
CA THR A 134 17.01 -17.56 40.47
C THR A 134 17.92 -16.59 39.70
N THR A 135 19.10 -16.27 40.23
CA THR A 135 20.13 -15.43 39.60
C THR A 135 21.06 -16.20 38.65
N TRP A 136 21.09 -17.54 38.69
CA TRP A 136 21.99 -18.35 37.85
C TRP A 136 21.76 -18.16 36.34
N PRO A 137 20.51 -18.16 35.79
CA PRO A 137 20.30 -18.04 34.35
C PRO A 137 20.81 -16.72 33.77
N ARG A 138 20.73 -15.64 34.55
CA ARG A 138 21.28 -14.33 34.15
C ARG A 138 22.81 -14.36 34.16
N ARG A 139 23.41 -14.85 35.25
CA ARG A 139 24.87 -15.04 35.35
C ARG A 139 25.43 -15.97 34.27
N PHE A 140 24.66 -16.94 33.79
CA PHE A 140 25.02 -17.81 32.67
C PHE A 140 25.10 -17.01 31.36
N VAL A 141 24.08 -16.21 31.04
CA VAL A 141 24.15 -15.28 29.88
C VAL A 141 25.31 -14.30 30.03
N ASP A 142 25.56 -13.80 31.25
CA ASP A 142 26.72 -12.92 31.55
C ASP A 142 28.09 -13.63 31.36
N ARG A 143 28.13 -14.98 31.24
CA ARG A 143 29.35 -15.78 30.93
C ARG A 143 29.46 -16.21 29.46
N CYS A 144 28.37 -16.20 28.69
CA CYS A 144 28.28 -16.74 27.33
C CYS A 144 28.14 -15.59 26.31
N PRO A 145 29.25 -15.02 25.79
CA PRO A 145 29.20 -13.80 24.97
C PRO A 145 28.44 -13.96 23.64
N ASN A 146 28.24 -15.20 23.17
CA ASN A 146 27.47 -15.47 21.95
C ASN A 146 25.94 -15.37 22.17
N LEU A 147 25.47 -15.35 23.42
CA LEU A 147 24.05 -15.25 23.76
C LEU A 147 23.68 -13.85 24.23
N LYS A 148 22.60 -13.30 23.66
CA LYS A 148 22.09 -11.97 24.02
C LYS A 148 20.58 -11.99 24.17
N LEU A 149 20.10 -11.47 25.31
CA LEU A 149 18.67 -11.27 25.54
C LEU A 149 18.13 -10.20 24.57
N LYS A 150 17.12 -10.58 23.79
CA LYS A 150 16.30 -9.71 22.95
C LYS A 150 14.82 -9.97 23.26
N LEU A 151 13.96 -8.99 23.01
CA LEU A 151 12.52 -9.21 22.99
C LEU A 151 12.15 -9.98 21.71
N THR A 152 11.25 -10.96 21.83
CA THR A 152 10.78 -11.79 20.71
C THR A 152 9.71 -11.06 19.90
N THR A 153 9.83 -11.08 18.58
CA THR A 153 8.73 -10.78 17.65
C THR A 153 7.94 -12.06 17.35
N SER A 154 6.63 -11.94 17.18
CA SER A 154 5.80 -13.08 16.75
C SER A 154 6.07 -13.43 15.28
N LEU A 155 6.13 -14.72 14.97
CA LEU A 155 6.17 -15.25 13.61
C LEU A 155 5.20 -16.43 13.54
N GLU A 156 4.26 -16.40 12.60
CA GLU A 156 3.26 -17.45 12.46
C GLU A 156 3.88 -18.77 11.97
N ALA A 157 3.39 -19.90 12.48
CA ALA A 157 3.95 -21.21 12.18
C ALA A 157 3.94 -21.54 10.67
N CYS A 158 2.93 -21.09 9.92
CA CYS A 158 2.87 -21.24 8.47
C CYS A 158 4.00 -20.49 7.75
N ARG A 159 4.25 -19.22 8.11
CA ARG A 159 5.36 -18.39 7.60
C ARG A 159 6.71 -19.03 7.88
N ALA A 160 6.90 -19.51 9.11
CA ALA A 160 8.12 -20.19 9.55
C ALA A 160 8.40 -21.48 8.77
N LYS A 161 7.37 -22.24 8.38
CA LYS A 161 7.52 -23.46 7.55
C LYS A 161 7.82 -23.14 6.09
N ALA A 162 7.19 -22.10 5.54
CA ALA A 162 7.15 -21.87 4.11
C ALA A 162 8.44 -21.25 3.52
N LEU A 163 9.09 -20.32 4.23
CA LEU A 163 10.29 -19.64 3.73
C LEU A 163 11.51 -20.57 3.74
N ASN A 164 11.64 -21.38 2.69
CA ASN A 164 12.67 -22.41 2.53
C ASN A 164 13.38 -22.32 1.18
N ALA A 165 14.61 -22.81 1.12
CA ALA A 165 15.51 -22.62 -0.02
C ALA A 165 15.03 -23.27 -1.33
N LYS A 166 14.08 -24.22 -1.31
CA LYS A 166 13.49 -24.76 -2.56
C LYS A 166 12.53 -23.73 -3.16
N LEU A 167 11.48 -23.37 -2.41
CA LEU A 167 10.46 -22.40 -2.85
C LEU A 167 11.04 -21.01 -3.15
N VAL A 168 12.05 -20.58 -2.40
CA VAL A 168 12.74 -19.30 -2.67
C VAL A 168 13.48 -19.33 -4.01
N ASN A 169 14.21 -20.42 -4.32
CA ASN A 169 14.85 -20.53 -5.63
C ASN A 169 13.82 -20.66 -6.75
N GLU A 170 12.83 -21.55 -6.62
CA GLU A 170 11.80 -21.76 -7.65
C GLU A 170 11.02 -20.47 -7.98
N TYR A 171 10.77 -19.61 -6.97
CA TYR A 171 10.21 -18.27 -7.18
C TYR A 171 11.16 -17.34 -7.94
N PHE A 172 12.44 -17.29 -7.56
CA PHE A 172 13.40 -16.43 -8.24
C PHE A 172 13.73 -16.92 -9.65
N ASP A 173 13.77 -18.23 -9.90
CA ASP A 173 13.94 -18.83 -11.22
C ASP A 173 12.77 -18.45 -12.16
N LEU A 174 11.53 -18.53 -11.66
CA LEU A 174 10.34 -18.08 -12.38
C LEU A 174 10.39 -16.56 -12.66
N LEU A 175 10.65 -15.75 -11.63
CA LEU A 175 10.72 -14.28 -11.74
C LEU A 175 11.81 -13.85 -12.73
N GLU A 176 12.97 -14.49 -12.71
CA GLU A 176 14.10 -14.25 -13.63
C GLU A 176 13.71 -14.60 -15.07
N SER A 177 13.07 -15.76 -15.29
CA SER A 177 12.61 -16.16 -16.62
C SER A 177 11.58 -15.19 -17.22
N VAL A 178 10.57 -14.76 -16.43
CA VAL A 178 9.51 -13.85 -16.87
C VAL A 178 10.05 -12.46 -17.19
N ILE A 179 10.96 -11.91 -16.36
CA ILE A 179 11.57 -10.60 -16.63
C ILE A 179 12.40 -10.64 -17.93
N VAL A 180 13.13 -11.72 -18.19
CA VAL A 180 13.96 -11.88 -19.39
C VAL A 180 13.11 -12.11 -20.64
N GLU A 181 12.15 -13.04 -20.61
CA GLU A 181 11.32 -13.43 -21.76
C GLU A 181 10.44 -12.28 -22.27
N TYR A 182 9.82 -11.53 -21.36
CA TYR A 182 8.89 -10.44 -21.69
C TYR A 182 9.51 -9.05 -21.62
N HIS A 183 10.84 -8.99 -21.42
CA HIS A 183 11.65 -7.76 -21.35
C HIS A 183 11.10 -6.71 -20.36
N ILE A 184 10.68 -7.16 -19.17
CA ILE A 184 10.00 -6.30 -18.19
C ILE A 184 10.97 -5.29 -17.56
N GLU A 185 10.69 -4.00 -17.74
CA GLU A 185 11.49 -2.91 -17.15
C GLU A 185 11.09 -2.62 -15.68
N PRO A 186 11.94 -1.97 -14.85
CA PRO A 186 11.64 -1.74 -13.43
C PRO A 186 10.41 -0.86 -13.17
N GLN A 187 10.03 0.01 -14.12
CA GLN A 187 8.78 0.77 -14.05
C GLN A 187 7.52 -0.10 -14.28
N ASP A 188 7.68 -1.29 -14.86
CA ASP A 188 6.62 -2.23 -15.20
C ASP A 188 6.58 -3.46 -14.28
N ILE A 189 7.53 -3.59 -13.34
CA ILE A 189 7.46 -4.52 -12.21
C ILE A 189 6.68 -3.87 -11.05
N TRP A 190 5.42 -4.28 -10.89
CA TRP A 190 4.49 -3.82 -9.86
C TRP A 190 4.35 -4.82 -8.71
N ASN A 191 4.06 -4.30 -7.52
CA ASN A 191 3.66 -5.05 -6.34
C ASN A 191 2.35 -4.50 -5.78
N MET A 192 1.40 -5.39 -5.44
CA MET A 192 0.15 -5.05 -4.76
C MET A 192 -0.04 -5.90 -3.50
N ASP A 193 -0.62 -5.29 -2.47
CA ASP A 193 -0.83 -5.86 -1.14
C ASP A 193 -1.91 -5.04 -0.40
N GLU A 194 -2.65 -5.63 0.54
CA GLU A 194 -3.64 -4.92 1.35
C GLU A 194 -3.20 -4.60 2.79
N LYS A 195 -3.76 -3.51 3.33
CA LYS A 195 -3.58 -3.09 4.72
C LYS A 195 -4.89 -2.61 5.35
N GLY A 196 -5.34 -3.33 6.38
CA GLY A 196 -6.28 -2.78 7.36
C GLY A 196 -5.65 -1.67 8.21
N ILE A 197 -6.28 -0.49 8.25
CA ILE A 197 -6.02 0.57 9.22
C ILE A 197 -7.19 0.71 10.20
N GLN A 198 -6.90 1.03 11.46
CA GLN A 198 -7.93 1.30 12.47
C GLN A 198 -8.03 2.80 12.72
N LEU A 199 -9.26 3.33 12.78
CA LEU A 199 -9.48 4.79 12.80
C LEU A 199 -9.04 5.47 14.11
N GLY A 200 -9.49 4.98 15.28
CA GLY A 200 -9.20 5.60 16.58
C GLY A 200 -7.98 5.03 17.32
N VAL A 201 -7.21 4.12 16.72
CA VAL A 201 -6.10 3.41 17.41
C VAL A 201 -4.76 4.12 17.16
N GLY A 202 -4.42 5.05 18.05
CA GLY A 202 -3.19 5.82 18.00
C GLY A 202 -1.90 5.06 18.36
N ALA A 203 -0.79 5.80 18.41
CA ALA A 203 0.50 5.30 18.85
C ALA A 203 0.59 5.22 20.38
N ARG A 204 1.25 4.17 20.90
CA ARG A 204 1.67 4.14 22.32
C ARG A 204 2.74 5.21 22.56
N ILE A 205 2.40 6.22 23.35
CA ILE A 205 3.30 7.30 23.78
C ILE A 205 3.88 7.02 25.18
N LYS A 206 4.99 7.67 25.51
CA LYS A 206 5.43 7.85 26.91
C LYS A 206 4.72 9.08 27.45
N ALA A 207 4.08 8.97 28.61
CA ALA A 207 3.44 10.07 29.30
C ALA A 207 4.22 10.45 30.58
N LEU A 208 4.05 11.69 31.04
CA LEU A 208 4.39 12.08 32.41
C LEU A 208 3.20 11.73 33.30
N VAL A 209 3.48 11.15 34.47
CA VAL A 209 2.51 10.67 35.46
C VAL A 209 3.12 10.79 36.86
N ASP A 210 2.28 10.75 37.88
CA ASP A 210 2.74 10.76 39.28
C ASP A 210 3.50 9.48 39.63
N ARG A 211 4.44 9.59 40.58
CA ARG A 211 5.44 8.52 40.86
C ARG A 211 4.83 7.22 41.38
N ASP A 212 3.62 7.29 41.95
CA ASP A 212 2.83 6.18 42.47
C ASP A 212 1.68 5.75 41.55
N GLN A 213 1.47 6.44 40.41
CA GLN A 213 0.42 6.11 39.45
C GLN A 213 0.72 4.78 38.71
N LYS A 214 0.17 3.68 39.24
CA LYS A 214 0.36 2.32 38.70
C LYS A 214 -0.24 2.08 37.31
N SER A 215 -1.30 2.82 36.94
CA SER A 215 -2.05 2.62 35.69
C SER A 215 -2.10 3.92 34.89
N VAL A 216 -1.62 3.85 33.65
CA VAL A 216 -1.52 5.00 32.73
C VAL A 216 -2.44 4.76 31.55
N TYR A 217 -3.46 5.60 31.42
CA TYR A 217 -4.44 5.55 30.33
C TYR A 217 -4.34 6.79 29.45
N SER A 218 -4.69 6.65 28.18
CA SER A 218 -4.92 7.77 27.27
C SER A 218 -6.32 7.60 26.69
N VAL A 219 -7.14 8.65 26.80
CA VAL A 219 -8.52 8.63 26.31
C VAL A 219 -8.51 8.88 24.81
N HIS A 220 -9.18 8.00 24.08
CA HIS A 220 -9.41 8.08 22.64
C HIS A 220 -10.91 7.80 22.40
N SER A 221 -11.48 8.18 21.25
CA SER A 221 -12.92 8.02 20.97
C SER A 221 -13.41 6.58 20.88
N GLY A 222 -12.53 5.59 20.99
CA GLY A 222 -12.90 4.18 21.00
C GLY A 222 -13.25 3.60 19.62
N ASN A 223 -13.32 4.43 18.57
CA ASN A 223 -13.53 3.97 17.20
C ASN A 223 -12.44 2.94 16.82
N ARG A 224 -12.86 1.72 16.51
CA ARG A 224 -12.01 0.59 16.10
C ARG A 224 -12.31 0.11 14.69
N ASP A 225 -13.18 0.80 13.95
CA ASP A 225 -13.50 0.52 12.54
C ASP A 225 -12.21 0.21 11.78
N LEU A 226 -12.18 -0.97 11.16
CA LEU A 226 -11.11 -1.38 10.28
C LEU A 226 -11.49 -0.96 8.86
N ILE A 227 -10.58 -0.28 8.18
CA ILE A 227 -10.72 0.07 6.78
C ILE A 227 -9.54 -0.57 6.04
N THR A 228 -9.85 -1.45 5.08
CA THR A 228 -8.83 -2.09 4.25
C THR A 228 -8.44 -1.14 3.12
N ILE A 229 -7.16 -1.08 2.81
CA ILE A 229 -6.60 -0.22 1.76
C ILE A 229 -5.68 -1.07 0.90
N ILE A 230 -5.95 -1.10 -0.41
CA ILE A 230 -5.05 -1.66 -1.41
C ILE A 230 -4.03 -0.59 -1.76
N GLU A 231 -2.74 -0.94 -1.73
CA GLU A 231 -1.65 -0.10 -2.20
C GLU A 231 -0.88 -0.85 -3.30
N ALA A 232 -0.58 -0.15 -4.39
CA ALA A 232 0.23 -0.68 -5.49
C ALA A 232 1.40 0.26 -5.81
N VAL A 233 2.58 -0.34 -5.94
CA VAL A 233 3.88 0.33 -6.10
C VAL A 233 4.75 -0.39 -7.14
N ASN A 234 5.68 0.29 -7.81
CA ASN A 234 6.58 -0.36 -8.78
C ASN A 234 8.05 -0.28 -8.35
N ALA A 235 8.90 -1.10 -8.98
CA ALA A 235 10.33 -1.14 -8.68
C ALA A 235 11.08 0.16 -9.03
N SER A 236 10.51 1.03 -9.88
CA SER A 236 11.04 2.39 -10.14
C SER A 236 10.58 3.45 -9.11
N GLY A 237 9.83 3.08 -8.08
CA GLY A 237 9.41 3.98 -6.99
C GLY A 237 8.12 4.78 -7.20
N LYS A 238 7.37 4.55 -8.29
CA LYS A 238 6.00 5.06 -8.47
C LYS A 238 5.03 4.32 -7.54
N CYS A 239 3.96 4.99 -7.16
CA CYS A 239 2.77 4.38 -6.54
C CYS A 239 1.52 4.77 -7.34
N LEU A 240 0.48 3.95 -7.30
CA LEU A 240 -0.84 4.30 -7.85
C LEU A 240 -1.62 5.19 -6.87
N TYR A 241 -2.87 5.53 -7.19
CA TYR A 241 -3.81 5.99 -6.17
C TYR A 241 -4.25 4.81 -5.28
N PRO A 242 -4.46 5.01 -3.97
CA PRO A 242 -4.88 3.94 -3.08
C PRO A 242 -6.35 3.59 -3.28
N SER A 243 -6.73 2.34 -3.02
CA SER A 243 -8.11 1.87 -3.15
C SER A 243 -8.65 1.47 -1.78
N PHE A 244 -9.64 2.19 -1.26
CA PHE A 244 -10.19 1.94 0.08
C PHE A 244 -11.37 0.96 0.01
N ILE A 245 -11.50 0.08 1.00
CA ILE A 245 -12.65 -0.81 1.18
C ILE A 245 -13.27 -0.51 2.55
N PHE A 246 -14.51 -0.01 2.53
CA PHE A 246 -15.26 0.33 3.74
C PHE A 246 -16.24 -0.80 4.07
N GLU A 247 -16.29 -1.17 5.35
CA GLU A 247 -17.36 -2.03 5.88
C GLU A 247 -18.70 -1.29 5.77
N ALA A 248 -19.54 -1.69 4.81
CA ALA A 248 -20.85 -1.10 4.54
C ALA A 248 -21.68 -1.92 3.53
N VAL A 249 -23.00 -1.93 3.72
CA VAL A 249 -23.98 -2.47 2.75
C VAL A 249 -24.46 -1.41 1.75
N LYS A 250 -24.51 -0.14 2.14
CA LYS A 250 -24.85 0.99 1.25
C LYS A 250 -23.74 2.03 1.27
N ARG A 251 -23.39 2.54 0.08
CA ARG A 251 -22.38 3.56 -0.14
C ARG A 251 -22.96 4.96 0.07
N ASP A 252 -22.36 5.79 0.91
CA ASP A 252 -22.61 7.25 0.93
C ASP A 252 -21.62 7.96 0.01
N LEU A 253 -22.11 8.77 -0.93
CA LEU A 253 -21.26 9.59 -1.80
C LEU A 253 -20.49 10.65 -1.01
N GLY A 254 -20.97 11.03 0.17
CA GLY A 254 -20.32 11.99 1.07
C GLY A 254 -18.92 11.59 1.55
N TRP A 255 -18.55 10.31 1.46
CA TRP A 255 -17.23 9.80 1.87
C TRP A 255 -16.08 10.29 0.98
N GLY A 256 -16.34 10.47 -0.33
CA GLY A 256 -15.35 10.92 -1.31
C GLY A 256 -15.22 12.44 -1.45
N GLU A 257 -16.00 13.25 -0.73
CA GLU A 257 -16.00 14.72 -0.86
C GLU A 257 -14.65 15.37 -0.53
N ASN A 258 -13.82 14.73 0.31
CA ASN A 258 -12.50 15.22 0.70
C ASN A 258 -11.42 14.16 0.43
N ASN A 259 -11.20 13.90 -0.87
CA ASN A 259 -10.33 12.85 -1.37
C ASN A 259 -9.12 13.42 -2.14
N PRO A 260 -8.11 13.98 -1.45
CA PRO A 260 -6.97 14.66 -2.09
C PRO A 260 -6.04 13.70 -2.85
N ASP A 261 -6.00 12.42 -2.46
CA ASP A 261 -5.17 11.37 -3.07
C ASP A 261 -5.87 10.65 -4.23
N GLY A 262 -6.99 11.18 -4.75
CA GLY A 262 -7.68 10.63 -5.93
C GLY A 262 -8.21 9.21 -5.76
N ALA A 263 -8.30 8.71 -4.52
CA ALA A 263 -8.51 7.32 -4.18
C ALA A 263 -9.82 6.74 -4.73
N SER A 264 -9.83 5.47 -5.12
CA SER A 264 -11.10 4.76 -5.29
C SER A 264 -11.67 4.38 -3.92
N ILE A 265 -12.99 4.22 -3.85
CA ILE A 265 -13.64 3.64 -2.66
C ILE A 265 -14.51 2.47 -3.11
N SER A 266 -14.47 1.42 -2.31
CA SER A 266 -15.25 0.20 -2.41
C SER A 266 -16.05 -0.04 -1.14
N THR A 267 -17.09 -0.85 -1.22
CA THR A 267 -17.86 -1.31 -0.07
C THR A 267 -18.02 -2.82 -0.08
N SER A 268 -17.77 -3.47 1.06
CA SER A 268 -18.14 -4.87 1.29
C SER A 268 -18.80 -5.00 2.67
N PRO A 269 -19.68 -6.00 2.89
CA PRO A 269 -20.38 -6.16 4.17
C PRO A 269 -19.46 -6.39 5.37
N ASN A 270 -18.20 -6.78 5.13
CA ASN A 270 -17.20 -7.11 6.15
C ASN A 270 -15.93 -6.22 6.10
N GLY A 271 -15.83 -5.29 5.14
CA GLY A 271 -14.68 -4.40 4.97
C GLY A 271 -13.42 -5.04 4.35
N TRP A 272 -13.50 -6.26 3.83
CA TRP A 272 -12.39 -6.97 3.18
C TRP A 272 -12.55 -7.02 1.65
N THR A 273 -11.45 -7.31 0.95
CA THR A 273 -11.42 -7.65 -0.47
C THR A 273 -12.13 -8.99 -0.72
N ASP A 274 -12.92 -9.04 -1.79
CA ASP A 274 -13.51 -10.28 -2.33
C ASP A 274 -13.05 -10.51 -3.78
N GLN A 275 -13.50 -11.61 -4.39
CA GLN A 275 -13.15 -11.99 -5.77
C GLN A 275 -13.55 -10.96 -6.82
N GLN A 276 -14.62 -10.21 -6.57
CA GLN A 276 -15.15 -9.22 -7.50
C GLN A 276 -14.48 -7.86 -7.29
N LEU A 277 -14.21 -7.47 -6.04
CA LEU A 277 -13.37 -6.31 -5.70
C LEU A 277 -11.96 -6.44 -6.26
N GLY A 278 -11.33 -7.61 -6.16
CA GLY A 278 -10.00 -7.87 -6.76
C GLY A 278 -10.00 -7.67 -8.28
N ALA A 279 -10.99 -8.21 -8.99
CA ALA A 279 -11.13 -8.03 -10.43
C ALA A 279 -11.46 -6.57 -10.81
N MET A 280 -12.40 -5.92 -10.12
CA MET A 280 -12.74 -4.51 -10.37
C MET A 280 -11.59 -3.56 -10.06
N TRP A 281 -10.74 -3.87 -9.07
CA TRP A 281 -9.51 -3.14 -8.81
C TRP A 281 -8.53 -3.27 -9.98
N LEU A 282 -8.33 -4.49 -10.51
CA LEU A 282 -7.50 -4.70 -11.69
C LEU A 282 -8.02 -3.93 -12.91
N GLU A 283 -9.33 -3.99 -13.15
CA GLU A 283 -10.02 -3.37 -14.29
C GLU A 283 -10.09 -1.83 -14.23
N LYS A 284 -10.32 -1.24 -13.05
CA LYS A 284 -10.59 0.21 -12.90
C LYS A 284 -9.42 1.00 -12.32
N ASP A 285 -8.63 0.42 -11.43
CA ASP A 285 -7.56 1.12 -10.73
C ASP A 285 -6.18 0.75 -11.30
N PHE A 286 -5.86 -0.54 -11.43
CA PHE A 286 -4.53 -0.98 -11.87
C PHE A 286 -4.29 -0.76 -13.37
N GLU A 287 -5.11 -1.36 -14.23
CA GLU A 287 -4.89 -1.34 -15.68
C GLU A 287 -4.85 0.10 -16.22
N PRO A 288 -5.82 0.99 -15.92
CA PRO A 288 -5.85 2.33 -16.52
C PRO A 288 -4.71 3.25 -16.04
N ASN A 289 -4.18 3.05 -14.82
CA ASN A 289 -3.10 3.87 -14.26
C ASN A 289 -1.69 3.30 -14.54
N THR A 290 -1.61 2.12 -15.15
CA THR A 290 -0.36 1.46 -15.57
C THR A 290 -0.26 1.24 -17.09
N ARG A 291 -1.34 1.45 -17.85
CA ARG A 291 -1.38 1.20 -19.30
C ARG A 291 -0.22 1.91 -20.02
N PRO A 292 0.58 1.18 -20.85
CA PRO A 292 1.59 1.80 -21.70
C PRO A 292 0.99 2.88 -22.60
N ASP A 293 1.74 3.93 -22.88
CA ASP A 293 1.29 5.01 -23.75
C ASP A 293 1.02 4.48 -25.18
N PRO A 294 -0.23 4.59 -25.69
CA PRO A 294 -0.59 4.03 -26.99
C PRO A 294 0.08 4.75 -28.17
N SER A 295 0.74 5.90 -27.96
CA SER A 295 1.54 6.56 -28.99
C SER A 295 2.94 5.94 -29.19
N LEU A 296 3.35 5.00 -28.34
CA LEU A 296 4.61 4.25 -28.44
C LEU A 296 4.40 2.90 -29.16
N GLU A 297 3.75 2.94 -30.33
CA GLU A 297 3.20 1.75 -31.03
C GLU A 297 4.23 0.65 -31.35
N ASP A 298 5.52 1.00 -31.52
CA ASP A 298 6.59 0.08 -31.88
C ASP A 298 7.05 -0.89 -30.75
N GLN A 299 6.51 -0.78 -29.53
CA GLN A 299 6.89 -1.68 -28.41
C GLN A 299 5.69 -2.32 -27.71
N ILE A 300 5.56 -3.65 -27.87
CA ILE A 300 4.66 -4.48 -27.07
C ILE A 300 5.22 -4.59 -25.64
N LYS A 301 4.87 -3.62 -24.78
CA LYS A 301 5.23 -3.67 -23.36
C LYS A 301 4.25 -4.52 -22.57
N TRP A 302 4.82 -5.43 -21.78
CA TRP A 302 4.13 -6.23 -20.77
C TRP A 302 4.37 -5.62 -19.38
N ARG A 303 3.40 -5.82 -18.49
CA ARG A 303 3.46 -5.41 -17.08
C ARG A 303 3.55 -6.66 -16.22
N LEU A 304 4.39 -6.67 -15.19
CA LEU A 304 4.43 -7.74 -14.20
C LEU A 304 3.77 -7.28 -12.91
N LEU A 305 2.74 -7.98 -12.44
CA LEU A 305 2.06 -7.76 -11.18
C LEU A 305 2.40 -8.89 -10.19
N ILE A 306 3.14 -8.55 -9.14
CA ILE A 306 3.49 -9.46 -8.03
C ILE A 306 2.51 -9.21 -6.89
N LEU A 307 1.80 -10.24 -6.44
CA LEU A 307 0.81 -10.16 -5.36
C LEU A 307 0.75 -11.49 -4.58
N ASP A 308 -0.10 -11.58 -3.56
CA ASP A 308 -0.23 -12.81 -2.79
C ASP A 308 -1.16 -13.84 -3.47
N GLY A 309 -0.95 -15.13 -3.20
CA GLY A 309 -1.78 -16.21 -3.74
C GLY A 309 -3.17 -16.32 -3.11
N HIS A 310 -3.82 -15.22 -2.73
CA HIS A 310 -5.15 -15.24 -2.14
C HIS A 310 -6.24 -15.48 -3.21
N ASN A 311 -7.35 -16.10 -2.80
CA ASN A 311 -8.43 -16.50 -3.71
C ASN A 311 -9.14 -15.32 -4.38
N SER A 312 -9.00 -14.08 -3.88
CA SER A 312 -9.46 -12.86 -4.56
C SER A 312 -8.66 -12.52 -5.83
N HIS A 313 -7.39 -12.92 -5.87
CA HIS A 313 -6.41 -12.51 -6.88
C HIS A 313 -6.12 -13.61 -7.92
N CYS A 314 -6.67 -14.80 -7.74
CA CYS A 314 -6.41 -15.99 -8.56
C CYS A 314 -7.66 -16.49 -9.34
N THR A 315 -8.63 -15.61 -9.61
CA THR A 315 -9.87 -15.99 -10.33
C THR A 315 -9.68 -16.01 -11.84
N PHE A 316 -10.48 -16.83 -12.55
CA PHE A 316 -10.44 -16.85 -14.03
C PHE A 316 -10.67 -15.45 -14.63
N ARG A 317 -11.59 -14.64 -14.09
CA ARG A 317 -11.83 -13.26 -14.53
C ARG A 317 -10.57 -12.39 -14.36
N PHE A 318 -9.91 -12.47 -13.21
CA PHE A 318 -8.68 -11.71 -12.93
C PHE A 318 -7.57 -12.10 -13.90
N CYS A 319 -7.31 -13.41 -14.07
CA CYS A 319 -6.24 -13.90 -14.95
C CYS A 319 -6.53 -13.63 -16.44
N ASN A 320 -7.75 -13.87 -16.92
CA ASN A 320 -8.14 -13.62 -18.31
C ASN A 320 -8.05 -12.12 -18.66
N PHE A 321 -8.56 -11.24 -17.79
CA PHE A 321 -8.44 -9.79 -18.02
C PHE A 321 -6.98 -9.32 -17.99
N ALA A 322 -6.16 -9.89 -17.08
CA ALA A 322 -4.73 -9.61 -17.03
C ALA A 322 -4.03 -10.01 -18.34
N GLU A 323 -4.26 -11.22 -18.84
CA GLU A 323 -3.72 -11.72 -20.11
C GLU A 323 -4.14 -10.85 -21.30
N GLU A 324 -5.44 -10.55 -21.45
CA GLU A 324 -5.98 -9.65 -22.48
C GLU A 324 -5.31 -8.27 -22.49
N HIS A 325 -4.91 -7.76 -21.32
CA HIS A 325 -4.29 -6.44 -21.14
C HIS A 325 -2.76 -6.49 -20.98
N ARG A 326 -2.11 -7.62 -21.29
CA ARG A 326 -0.65 -7.80 -21.21
C ARG A 326 -0.09 -7.55 -19.80
N ILE A 327 -0.77 -8.09 -18.80
CA ILE A 327 -0.36 -8.11 -17.40
C ILE A 327 -0.07 -9.56 -17.01
N LEU A 328 1.19 -9.86 -16.73
CA LEU A 328 1.62 -11.13 -16.16
C LEU A 328 1.43 -11.07 -14.65
N VAL A 329 0.86 -12.14 -14.06
CA VAL A 329 0.60 -12.20 -12.62
C VAL A 329 1.50 -13.28 -12.01
N ILE A 330 2.36 -12.89 -11.06
CA ILE A 330 3.14 -13.83 -10.25
C ILE A 330 2.62 -13.78 -8.81
N CYS A 331 2.04 -14.89 -8.36
CA CYS A 331 1.70 -15.08 -6.96
C CYS A 331 2.96 -15.40 -6.14
N LEU A 332 3.15 -14.71 -5.02
CA LEU A 332 4.19 -15.06 -4.05
C LEU A 332 3.98 -16.48 -3.49
N PRO A 333 5.05 -17.22 -3.18
CA PRO A 333 4.95 -18.51 -2.49
C PRO A 333 4.13 -18.37 -1.18
N PRO A 334 3.26 -19.35 -0.84
CA PRO A 334 2.37 -19.22 0.30
C PRO A 334 3.08 -18.82 1.60
N HIS A 335 2.55 -17.80 2.30
CA HIS A 335 3.07 -17.27 3.57
C HIS A 335 4.47 -16.61 3.54
N THR A 336 5.12 -16.42 2.38
CA THR A 336 6.42 -15.73 2.29
C THR A 336 6.32 -14.19 2.25
N THR A 337 5.11 -13.63 2.34
CA THR A 337 4.79 -12.18 2.32
C THR A 337 5.65 -11.35 3.28
N HIS A 338 6.09 -11.94 4.39
CA HIS A 338 6.95 -11.30 5.39
C HIS A 338 8.42 -11.09 4.95
N ALA A 339 8.81 -11.59 3.77
CA ALA A 339 10.15 -11.52 3.22
C ALA A 339 10.20 -11.20 1.71
N LEU A 340 9.14 -11.52 0.95
CA LEU A 340 9.08 -11.35 -0.51
C LEU A 340 8.06 -10.32 -1.02
N GLN A 341 7.30 -9.64 -0.15
CA GLN A 341 6.29 -8.63 -0.53
C GLN A 341 6.78 -7.20 -0.22
N PRO A 342 7.22 -6.41 -1.21
CA PRO A 342 7.68 -5.03 -1.01
C PRO A 342 6.75 -4.16 -0.17
N CYS A 343 5.44 -4.22 -0.39
CA CYS A 343 4.46 -3.48 0.40
C CYS A 343 4.55 -3.81 1.90
N ASN A 344 4.49 -5.09 2.28
CA ASN A 344 4.60 -5.52 3.67
C ASN A 344 6.01 -5.33 4.29
N VAL A 345 7.08 -5.52 3.51
CA VAL A 345 8.47 -5.40 3.98
C VAL A 345 8.89 -3.94 4.21
N GLY A 346 8.59 -3.03 3.29
CA GLY A 346 9.13 -1.65 3.33
C GLY A 346 8.10 -0.52 3.34
N VAL A 347 6.92 -0.68 2.73
CA VAL A 347 5.96 0.43 2.54
C VAL A 347 5.02 0.59 3.75
N PHE A 348 4.46 -0.52 4.22
CA PHE A 348 3.39 -0.56 5.21
C PHE A 348 3.83 -0.25 6.64
N GLY A 349 5.07 -0.55 7.00
CA GLY A 349 5.64 -0.20 8.32
C GLY A 349 5.68 1.33 8.54
N PRO A 350 6.30 2.11 7.64
CA PRO A 350 6.26 3.57 7.65
C PRO A 350 4.84 4.15 7.68
N VAL A 351 3.94 3.69 6.79
CA VAL A 351 2.55 4.17 6.73
C VAL A 351 1.83 3.94 8.06
N ALA A 352 1.87 2.73 8.62
CA ALA A 352 1.23 2.42 9.89
C ALA A 352 1.80 3.23 11.07
N LYS A 353 3.11 3.49 11.09
CA LYS A 353 3.77 4.34 12.09
C LYS A 353 3.32 5.80 11.97
N LYS A 354 3.22 6.33 10.74
CA LYS A 354 2.81 7.71 10.48
C LYS A 354 1.32 7.92 10.76
N TRP A 355 0.46 6.99 10.33
CA TRP A 355 -0.97 6.94 10.65
C TRP A 355 -1.18 7.00 12.17
N LYS A 356 -0.62 6.06 12.93
CA LYS A 356 -0.78 6.01 14.40
C LYS A 356 -0.30 7.29 15.10
N SER A 357 0.74 7.95 14.59
CA SER A 357 1.19 9.25 15.10
C SER A 357 0.20 10.39 14.77
N LEU A 358 -0.45 10.35 13.61
CA LEU A 358 -1.47 11.30 13.19
C LEU A 358 -2.75 11.14 14.02
N VAL A 359 -3.24 9.90 14.20
CA VAL A 359 -4.40 9.58 15.05
C VAL A 359 -4.21 10.14 16.48
N THR A 360 -3.06 9.90 17.11
CA THR A 360 -2.76 10.47 18.44
C THR A 360 -2.81 12.01 18.45
N LYS A 361 -2.29 12.68 17.40
CA LYS A 361 -2.31 14.14 17.30
C LYS A 361 -3.71 14.72 17.10
N LEU A 362 -4.62 13.98 16.47
CA LEU A 362 -6.02 14.38 16.30
C LEU A 362 -6.84 14.12 17.57
N ALA A 363 -6.62 12.99 18.25
CA ALA A 363 -7.21 12.71 19.56
C ALA A 363 -6.84 13.79 20.60
N HIS A 364 -5.58 14.26 20.62
CA HIS A 364 -5.13 15.38 21.45
C HIS A 364 -5.80 16.75 21.10
N ARG A 365 -6.53 16.83 19.98
CA ARG A 365 -7.29 18.01 19.52
C ARG A 365 -8.80 17.79 19.56
N ALA A 366 -9.27 16.69 20.13
CA ALA A 366 -10.67 16.24 20.08
C ALA A 366 -11.24 16.18 18.64
N VAL A 367 -10.40 15.77 17.69
CA VAL A 367 -10.81 15.48 16.30
C VAL A 367 -10.85 13.97 16.12
N ASP A 368 -12.04 13.45 15.87
CA ASP A 368 -12.26 12.03 15.60
C ASP A 368 -12.12 11.72 14.11
N ILE A 369 -11.70 10.48 13.82
CA ILE A 369 -11.55 9.98 12.46
C ILE A 369 -12.74 9.09 12.11
N ASP A 370 -13.32 9.33 10.93
CA ASP A 370 -14.49 8.64 10.43
C ASP A 370 -14.40 8.40 8.90
N LYS A 371 -15.44 7.77 8.34
CA LYS A 371 -15.54 7.47 6.90
C LYS A 371 -15.66 8.73 6.00
N TYR A 372 -15.83 9.93 6.56
CA TYR A 372 -15.89 11.21 5.83
C TYR A 372 -14.58 12.00 5.84
N ASN A 373 -13.64 11.70 6.75
CA ASN A 373 -12.36 12.39 6.86
C ASN A 373 -11.11 11.49 6.76
N VAL A 374 -11.27 10.15 6.80
CA VAL A 374 -10.18 9.18 6.71
C VAL A 374 -9.29 9.38 5.49
N LEU A 375 -9.84 9.65 4.30
CA LEU A 375 -9.08 9.79 3.04
C LEU A 375 -8.06 10.93 3.13
N PHE A 376 -8.51 12.11 3.59
CA PHE A 376 -7.67 13.30 3.77
C PHE A 376 -6.54 13.08 4.78
N TYR A 377 -6.84 12.42 5.90
CA TYR A 377 -5.82 12.11 6.90
C TYR A 377 -4.89 10.97 6.47
N TYR A 378 -5.38 10.00 5.70
CA TYR A 378 -4.55 8.92 5.17
C TYR A 378 -3.59 9.46 4.12
N ALA A 379 -4.04 10.29 3.19
CA ALA A 379 -3.19 11.01 2.23
C ALA A 379 -2.00 11.71 2.91
N ALA A 380 -2.27 12.47 3.98
CA ALA A 380 -1.23 13.14 4.77
C ALA A 380 -0.23 12.16 5.43
N ALA A 381 -0.66 10.94 5.78
CA ALA A 381 0.23 9.89 6.26
C ALA A 381 0.98 9.18 5.11
N ARG A 382 0.29 8.92 3.99
CA ARG A 382 0.72 8.18 2.81
C ARG A 382 1.80 8.94 2.02
N GLY A 383 1.52 10.16 1.58
CA GLY A 383 2.45 11.00 0.81
C GLY A 383 3.71 11.43 1.57
N SER A 384 3.83 11.07 2.85
CA SER A 384 5.02 11.26 3.67
C SER A 384 5.61 9.96 4.23
N SER A 385 5.20 8.81 3.65
CA SER A 385 5.65 7.46 3.99
C SER A 385 5.96 6.62 2.73
N ILE A 386 5.09 6.66 1.73
CA ILE A 386 5.28 6.04 0.41
C ILE A 386 6.03 7.04 -0.47
N THR A 387 7.36 7.03 -0.37
CA THR A 387 8.25 7.85 -1.20
C THR A 387 9.06 6.94 -2.13
N PRO A 388 9.50 7.42 -3.32
CA PRO A 388 10.24 6.58 -4.25
C PRO A 388 11.47 5.89 -3.64
N PRO A 389 12.31 6.53 -2.80
CA PRO A 389 13.42 5.83 -2.13
C PRO A 389 12.98 4.73 -1.17
N ASN A 390 11.85 4.90 -0.45
CA ASN A 390 11.32 3.87 0.43
C ASN A 390 10.78 2.67 -0.36
N VAL A 391 10.13 2.93 -1.50
CA VAL A 391 9.61 1.89 -2.39
C VAL A 391 10.74 1.11 -3.05
N ILE A 392 11.72 1.79 -3.67
CA ILE A 392 12.89 1.14 -4.30
C ILE A 392 13.65 0.29 -3.26
N SER A 393 13.84 0.82 -2.05
CA SER A 393 14.44 0.08 -0.93
C SER A 393 13.63 -1.16 -0.54
N ALA A 394 12.30 -1.11 -0.63
CA ALA A 394 11.43 -2.26 -0.36
C ALA A 394 11.58 -3.38 -1.40
N PHE A 395 11.67 -3.04 -2.69
CA PHE A 395 11.93 -4.02 -3.76
C PHE A 395 13.31 -4.65 -3.64
N ALA A 396 14.33 -3.84 -3.29
CA ALA A 396 15.69 -4.33 -3.04
C ALA A 396 15.76 -5.24 -1.80
N ALA A 397 15.04 -4.90 -0.73
CA ALA A 397 14.95 -5.71 0.50
C ALA A 397 14.18 -7.03 0.30
N CYS A 398 13.39 -7.16 -0.76
CA CYS A 398 12.76 -8.42 -1.19
C CYS A 398 13.59 -9.19 -2.23
N GLY A 399 14.73 -8.63 -2.69
CA GLY A 399 15.54 -9.21 -3.76
C GLY A 399 14.89 -9.21 -5.16
N ILE A 400 13.78 -8.48 -5.35
CA ILE A 400 13.02 -8.45 -6.62
C ILE A 400 13.68 -7.48 -7.61
N HIS A 401 14.05 -6.28 -7.14
CA HIS A 401 14.78 -5.32 -7.96
C HIS A 401 15.76 -4.47 -7.12
N PRO A 402 17.07 -4.48 -7.42
CA PRO A 402 17.75 -5.37 -8.37
C PRO A 402 17.54 -6.85 -8.01
N LEU A 403 17.46 -7.72 -9.03
CA LEU A 403 17.18 -9.13 -8.85
C LEU A 403 18.33 -9.82 -8.10
N ASN A 404 18.09 -10.28 -6.88
CA ASN A 404 19.11 -10.88 -6.02
C ASN A 404 18.50 -11.81 -4.96
N ARG A 405 18.40 -13.10 -5.30
CA ARG A 405 17.93 -14.16 -4.40
C ARG A 405 18.68 -14.27 -3.06
N ASN A 406 19.93 -13.80 -3.00
CA ASN A 406 20.77 -13.88 -1.78
C ASN A 406 20.39 -12.86 -0.69
N VAL A 407 19.49 -11.91 -0.97
CA VAL A 407 18.89 -11.05 0.07
C VAL A 407 18.09 -11.88 1.07
N ILE A 408 17.50 -13.00 0.63
CA ILE A 408 16.85 -13.97 1.52
C ILE A 408 17.92 -14.90 2.11
N THR A 409 18.49 -14.47 3.24
CA THR A 409 19.64 -15.15 3.85
C THR A 409 19.29 -16.55 4.42
N PRO A 410 20.28 -17.46 4.55
CA PRO A 410 20.09 -18.74 5.23
C PRO A 410 19.59 -18.61 6.68
N ASP A 411 19.92 -17.50 7.36
CA ASP A 411 19.46 -17.19 8.71
C ASP A 411 17.94 -16.92 8.76
N MET A 412 17.38 -16.24 7.74
CA MET A 412 15.92 -16.02 7.61
C MET A 412 15.16 -17.34 7.37
N MET A 413 15.81 -18.30 6.71
CA MET A 413 15.22 -19.62 6.40
C MET A 413 15.38 -20.67 7.51
N GLU A 414 16.09 -20.38 8.62
CA GLU A 414 16.31 -21.38 9.68
C GLU A 414 15.04 -21.95 10.34
N PRO A 415 13.95 -21.19 10.56
CA PRO A 415 12.70 -21.75 11.07
C PRO A 415 12.12 -22.87 10.18
N SER A 416 12.35 -22.82 8.86
CA SER A 416 11.85 -23.84 7.92
C SER A 416 12.59 -25.18 8.01
N LYS A 417 13.81 -25.19 8.59
CA LYS A 417 14.60 -26.40 8.85
C LYS A 417 13.90 -27.37 9.81
N ASN A 418 12.82 -26.93 10.47
CA ASN A 418 11.98 -27.75 11.35
C ASN A 418 10.97 -28.62 10.59
N THR A 419 10.72 -28.34 9.31
CA THR A 419 9.66 -28.99 8.51
C THR A 419 10.07 -29.28 7.05
N THR A 420 11.34 -29.12 6.70
CA THR A 420 11.85 -29.54 5.39
C THR A 420 12.04 -31.06 5.33
N THR A 421 11.79 -31.67 4.17
CA THR A 421 11.96 -33.11 3.93
C THR A 421 13.41 -33.57 3.76
N LYS A 422 14.37 -32.64 3.63
CA LYS A 422 15.79 -32.97 3.79
C LYS A 422 16.09 -33.19 5.27
N ALA A 423 16.91 -34.19 5.60
CA ALA A 423 17.33 -34.50 6.97
C ALA A 423 18.29 -33.43 7.55
N ALA A 424 17.77 -32.23 7.83
CA ALA A 424 18.35 -31.38 8.85
C ALA A 424 18.32 -32.15 10.18
N LEU A 425 19.40 -32.09 10.97
CA LEU A 425 19.36 -32.63 12.33
C LEU A 425 18.14 -32.02 13.04
N PRO A 426 17.22 -32.84 13.61
CA PRO A 426 16.03 -32.32 14.26
C PRO A 426 16.45 -31.36 15.37
N ILE A 427 15.64 -30.32 15.67
CA ILE A 427 15.82 -29.68 16.98
C ILE A 427 15.64 -30.81 18.00
N PRO A 428 16.55 -31.04 18.95
CA PRO A 428 16.23 -31.85 20.10
C PRO A 428 15.01 -31.19 20.78
N PRO A 429 13.81 -31.79 20.72
CA PRO A 429 12.59 -31.13 21.20
C PRO A 429 12.58 -31.11 22.73
N ARG A 430 13.34 -32.02 23.32
CA ARG A 430 13.80 -32.12 24.69
C ARG A 430 15.31 -31.83 24.73
N PHE A 431 15.96 -31.95 25.89
CA PHE A 431 17.41 -32.20 25.88
C PHE A 431 17.70 -33.54 25.16
N PRO A 432 18.96 -33.84 24.79
CA PRO A 432 19.35 -35.17 24.32
C PRO A 432 18.76 -36.28 25.20
N SER A 433 18.37 -37.41 24.60
CA SER A 433 17.44 -38.38 25.19
C SER A 433 17.86 -39.03 26.52
N PHE A 434 19.11 -38.84 26.96
CA PHE A 434 19.56 -39.11 28.33
C PHE A 434 19.03 -38.11 29.39
N LEU A 435 18.16 -37.16 29.02
CA LEU A 435 17.73 -36.02 29.87
C LEU A 435 16.25 -35.56 29.72
N THR A 436 15.22 -36.39 29.44
CA THR A 436 13.81 -36.14 29.90
C THR A 436 12.77 -37.25 29.61
N PRO A 437 11.71 -37.42 30.44
CA PRO A 437 10.56 -38.33 30.19
C PRO A 437 9.43 -37.77 29.29
N VAL A 438 8.31 -38.51 29.16
CA VAL A 438 7.23 -38.33 28.15
C VAL A 438 5.81 -38.48 28.74
N ILE A 439 4.88 -37.57 28.39
CA ILE A 439 3.39 -37.70 28.46
C ILE A 439 2.77 -36.98 27.21
N ASP A 440 1.50 -37.26 26.90
CA ASP A 440 0.78 -37.01 25.62
C ASP A 440 -0.15 -35.75 25.60
N SER A 441 -1.12 -35.67 24.66
CA SER A 441 -1.62 -34.43 24.04
C SER A 441 -3.07 -34.48 23.48
N SER A 442 -3.74 -33.31 23.34
CA SER A 442 -4.93 -33.07 22.49
C SER A 442 -5.21 -31.56 22.28
N GLN A 443 -6.19 -31.18 21.43
CA GLN A 443 -6.29 -29.84 20.78
C GLN A 443 -7.69 -29.18 20.85
N THR A 444 -7.79 -27.90 20.42
CA THR A 444 -9.02 -27.17 20.01
C THR A 444 -9.14 -27.11 18.46
N PRO A 445 -10.31 -26.79 17.86
CA PRO A 445 -10.56 -25.42 17.32
C PRO A 445 -12.07 -25.04 17.20
N SER A 446 -12.45 -24.09 16.31
CA SER A 446 -13.82 -23.53 16.17
C SER A 446 -14.24 -23.03 14.76
N SER A 447 -15.52 -23.26 14.41
CA SER A 447 -16.49 -22.44 13.60
C SER A 447 -16.19 -21.87 12.18
N ASP A 448 -16.84 -22.48 11.17
CA ASP A 448 -17.94 -21.99 10.29
C ASP A 448 -17.85 -20.78 9.29
N ASP A 449 -17.98 -21.12 7.99
CA ASP A 449 -18.87 -20.60 6.90
C ASP A 449 -18.73 -19.27 6.08
N HIS A 450 -19.40 -19.28 4.88
CA HIS A 450 -19.39 -18.34 3.72
C HIS A 450 -20.81 -17.68 3.48
N PRO A 451 -21.29 -17.19 2.27
CA PRO A 451 -20.75 -16.59 1.01
C PRO A 451 -21.49 -15.25 0.55
N VAL A 452 -21.37 -14.72 -0.70
CA VAL A 452 -21.90 -13.38 -1.22
C VAL A 452 -22.35 -13.32 -2.75
N GLU A 453 -23.01 -12.20 -3.21
CA GLU A 453 -23.65 -11.73 -4.52
C GLU A 453 -22.68 -11.05 -5.60
N PRO A 454 -22.92 -10.00 -6.50
CA PRO A 454 -24.06 -9.12 -7.02
C PRO A 454 -24.03 -8.63 -8.55
N SER A 455 -24.66 -7.45 -8.94
CA SER A 455 -24.45 -6.52 -10.16
C SER A 455 -25.24 -6.75 -11.52
N VAL A 456 -25.40 -5.92 -12.62
CA VAL A 456 -25.21 -4.49 -13.17
C VAL A 456 -25.97 -4.36 -14.58
N THR A 457 -26.21 -3.33 -15.49
CA THR A 457 -25.72 -1.96 -16.00
C THR A 457 -26.88 -0.92 -16.35
N GLY A 458 -27.02 0.03 -17.33
CA GLY A 458 -26.44 0.47 -18.68
C GLY A 458 -26.94 1.88 -19.27
N LEU A 459 -26.64 2.28 -20.55
CA LEU A 459 -26.64 3.68 -21.20
C LEU A 459 -27.17 3.74 -22.71
N SER A 460 -27.30 4.78 -23.60
CA SER A 460 -27.29 6.31 -23.74
C SER A 460 -27.77 6.83 -25.18
N VAL A 461 -27.96 8.17 -25.48
CA VAL A 461 -28.57 8.79 -26.76
C VAL A 461 -28.15 10.29 -27.12
N GLU A 462 -28.12 10.82 -28.41
CA GLU A 462 -28.46 12.26 -28.89
C GLU A 462 -28.39 12.74 -30.44
N LEU A 463 -28.49 14.07 -30.85
CA LEU A 463 -28.96 14.68 -32.19
C LEU A 463 -28.39 16.06 -32.83
N PRO A 464 -28.68 16.46 -34.14
CA PRO A 464 -28.26 17.75 -34.84
C PRO A 464 -29.30 18.69 -35.63
N LYS A 465 -28.91 19.55 -36.65
CA LYS A 465 -29.54 20.87 -37.16
C LYS A 465 -29.33 21.17 -38.73
N LYS A 466 -29.82 22.15 -39.61
CA LYS A 466 -30.75 23.37 -39.75
C LYS A 466 -31.16 23.78 -41.27
N ARG A 467 -31.58 25.05 -41.69
CA ARG A 467 -32.35 25.46 -42.98
C ARG A 467 -31.92 26.72 -43.88
N ARG A 468 -32.66 27.09 -44.98
CA ARG A 468 -32.37 28.12 -46.09
C ARG A 468 -33.55 29.10 -46.50
N LYS A 469 -33.56 29.76 -47.71
CA LYS A 469 -34.07 31.16 -47.95
C LYS A 469 -35.28 31.54 -48.87
N ASN A 470 -35.82 30.74 -49.80
CA ASN A 470 -36.84 31.21 -50.79
C ASN A 470 -38.19 30.46 -50.69
N ALA A 471 -39.28 31.13 -50.32
CA ALA A 471 -40.56 30.47 -49.96
C ALA A 471 -41.83 31.09 -50.59
N THR A 472 -42.73 30.24 -51.10
CA THR A 472 -44.13 30.57 -51.51
C THR A 472 -45.05 30.67 -50.29
N ARG A 473 -46.32 31.13 -50.43
CA ARG A 473 -47.28 31.19 -49.29
C ARG A 473 -47.46 29.86 -48.57
N ALA A 474 -47.43 28.73 -49.27
CA ALA A 474 -47.48 27.40 -48.66
C ALA A 474 -46.16 27.08 -47.91
N ASN A 475 -45.00 27.34 -48.53
CA ASN A 475 -43.71 27.15 -47.89
C ASN A 475 -43.52 28.07 -46.67
N VAL A 476 -44.10 29.29 -46.68
CA VAL A 476 -44.08 30.23 -45.55
C VAL A 476 -44.99 29.76 -44.41
N ILE A 477 -46.10 29.08 -44.69
CA ILE A 477 -46.88 28.40 -43.64
C ILE A 477 -46.04 27.25 -43.04
N LEU A 478 -45.41 26.43 -43.88
CA LEU A 478 -44.56 25.33 -43.44
C LEU A 478 -43.33 25.82 -42.65
N GLU A 479 -42.69 26.91 -43.09
CA GLU A 479 -41.57 27.54 -42.39
C GLU A 479 -42.01 28.26 -41.12
N ASN A 480 -43.22 28.82 -41.04
CA ASN A 480 -43.75 29.32 -39.77
C ASN A 480 -44.06 28.20 -38.79
N GLU A 481 -44.49 27.02 -39.25
CA GLU A 481 -44.70 25.85 -38.40
C GLU A 481 -43.35 25.27 -37.93
N GLU A 482 -42.36 25.17 -38.81
CA GLU A 482 -40.99 24.81 -38.43
C GLU A 482 -40.35 25.87 -37.52
N LEU A 483 -40.59 27.16 -37.74
CA LEU A 483 -40.12 28.25 -36.86
C LEU A 483 -40.86 28.25 -35.52
N ARG A 484 -42.14 27.86 -35.45
CA ARG A 484 -42.86 27.63 -34.19
C ARG A 484 -42.19 26.51 -33.40
N VAL A 485 -41.93 25.35 -34.02
CA VAL A 485 -41.19 24.24 -33.41
C VAL A 485 -39.77 24.64 -33.02
N LEU A 486 -39.09 25.46 -33.85
CA LEU A 486 -37.76 25.98 -33.53
C LEU A 486 -37.79 27.01 -32.38
N VAL A 487 -38.87 27.79 -32.26
CA VAL A 487 -39.07 28.76 -31.18
C VAL A 487 -39.49 28.07 -29.89
N GLU A 488 -40.31 27.01 -29.91
CA GLU A 488 -40.52 26.17 -28.72
C GLU A 488 -39.19 25.56 -28.26
N LYS A 489 -38.42 24.93 -29.16
CA LYS A 489 -37.08 24.41 -28.83
C LYS A 489 -36.10 25.48 -28.35
N CYS A 490 -36.16 26.70 -28.89
CA CYS A 490 -35.35 27.82 -28.39
C CYS A 490 -35.88 28.37 -27.06
N VAL A 491 -37.18 28.32 -26.77
CA VAL A 491 -37.75 28.68 -25.47
C VAL A 491 -37.41 27.63 -24.42
N GLU A 492 -37.42 26.34 -24.77
CA GLU A 492 -36.93 25.25 -23.92
C GLU A 492 -35.42 25.39 -23.67
N GLY A 493 -34.60 25.56 -24.71
CA GLY A 493 -33.16 25.78 -24.56
C GLY A 493 -32.79 27.09 -23.82
N MET A 494 -33.57 28.18 -23.98
CA MET A 494 -33.43 29.37 -23.13
C MET A 494 -33.88 29.13 -21.69
N SER A 495 -34.88 28.25 -21.49
CA SER A 495 -35.30 27.84 -20.15
C SER A 495 -34.23 27.02 -19.47
N GLU A 496 -33.59 26.08 -20.17
CA GLU A 496 -32.44 25.30 -19.69
C GLU A 496 -31.23 26.19 -19.43
N MET A 497 -30.91 27.12 -20.32
CA MET A 497 -29.81 28.07 -20.13
C MET A 497 -30.07 29.03 -18.95
N TYR A 498 -31.32 29.47 -18.74
CA TYR A 498 -31.71 30.26 -17.57
C TYR A 498 -31.73 29.43 -16.27
N VAL A 499 -32.16 28.17 -16.34
CA VAL A 499 -32.05 27.18 -15.26
C VAL A 499 -30.58 27.00 -14.89
N HIS A 500 -29.68 26.83 -15.86
CA HIS A 500 -28.25 26.62 -15.64
C HIS A 500 -27.55 27.87 -15.11
N MET A 501 -27.93 29.07 -15.57
CA MET A 501 -27.50 30.35 -15.00
C MET A 501 -27.95 30.49 -13.53
N LYS A 502 -29.22 30.17 -13.23
CA LYS A 502 -29.73 30.15 -11.84
C LYS A 502 -29.08 29.05 -11.00
N LEU A 503 -28.75 27.91 -11.59
CA LEU A 503 -28.00 26.85 -10.94
C LEU A 503 -26.61 27.36 -10.53
N MET A 504 -25.90 28.07 -11.40
CA MET A 504 -24.62 28.70 -11.09
C MET A 504 -24.74 29.81 -10.05
N GLU A 505 -25.81 30.61 -10.04
CA GLU A 505 -26.06 31.57 -8.96
C GLU A 505 -26.26 30.87 -7.60
N VAL A 506 -27.04 29.78 -7.57
CA VAL A 506 -27.27 28.97 -6.36
C VAL A 506 -25.99 28.23 -5.94
N GLU A 507 -25.21 27.70 -6.88
CA GLU A 507 -23.90 27.07 -6.65
C GLU A 507 -22.93 28.06 -6.00
N ASN A 508 -22.81 29.26 -6.55
CA ASN A 508 -21.95 30.31 -5.99
C ASN A 508 -22.45 30.82 -4.64
N ALA A 509 -23.77 30.89 -4.42
CA ALA A 509 -24.35 31.23 -3.13
C ALA A 509 -24.09 30.15 -2.07
N ASP A 510 -24.20 28.87 -2.43
CA ASP A 510 -23.99 27.74 -1.52
C ASP A 510 -22.49 27.49 -1.27
N LEU A 511 -21.61 27.67 -2.26
CA LEU A 511 -20.16 27.69 -2.07
C LEU A 511 -19.73 28.79 -1.09
N ARG A 512 -20.28 30.01 -1.23
CA ARG A 512 -20.09 31.09 -0.24
C ARG A 512 -20.64 30.67 1.12
N LYS A 513 -21.80 30.00 1.18
CA LYS A 513 -22.39 29.56 2.45
C LYS A 513 -21.54 28.50 3.15
N ARG A 514 -21.08 27.46 2.44
CA ARG A 514 -20.15 26.44 2.96
C ARG A 514 -18.79 27.01 3.38
N ALA A 515 -18.34 28.10 2.76
CA ALA A 515 -17.11 28.80 3.15
C ALA A 515 -17.23 29.58 4.48
N PHE A 516 -18.45 29.95 4.90
CA PHE A 516 -18.68 30.80 6.08
C PHE A 516 -19.54 30.15 7.20
N ASP A 517 -20.30 29.09 6.93
CA ASP A 517 -21.19 28.43 7.89
C ASP A 517 -20.67 27.03 8.28
N ARG A 518 -20.36 26.86 9.57
CA ARG A 518 -19.75 25.63 10.12
C ARG A 518 -20.76 24.59 10.62
N THR A 519 -22.07 24.84 10.50
CA THR A 519 -23.08 24.19 11.36
C THR A 519 -24.08 23.26 10.64
N THR A 520 -24.05 23.20 9.31
CA THR A 520 -25.05 22.42 8.55
C THR A 520 -24.73 20.92 8.58
N LYS A 521 -25.64 20.10 9.13
CA LYS A 521 -25.52 18.63 9.05
C LYS A 521 -25.54 18.19 7.58
N LYS A 522 -24.51 17.45 7.15
CA LYS A 522 -24.48 16.84 5.81
C LYS A 522 -25.69 15.93 5.63
N LYS A 523 -26.24 15.93 4.41
CA LYS A 523 -27.39 15.12 4.01
C LYS A 523 -26.87 13.91 3.24
N THR A 524 -26.71 12.78 3.92
CA THR A 524 -26.25 11.51 3.35
C THR A 524 -26.96 11.17 2.04
N VAL A 525 -26.18 10.83 1.01
CA VAL A 525 -26.68 10.45 -0.31
C VAL A 525 -26.23 9.03 -0.61
N TYR A 526 -27.14 8.08 -0.38
CA TYR A 526 -26.90 6.69 -0.74
C TYR A 526 -26.97 6.50 -2.26
N PHE A 527 -26.04 5.73 -2.81
CA PHE A 527 -26.01 5.33 -4.21
C PHE A 527 -26.23 3.82 -4.34
N GLU A 528 -27.18 3.42 -5.18
CA GLU A 528 -27.54 2.02 -5.42
C GLU A 528 -26.94 1.57 -6.76
N GLY A 529 -25.66 1.23 -6.74
CA GLY A 529 -24.88 0.77 -7.88
C GLY A 529 -23.38 0.77 -7.61
N ALA A 530 -22.61 -0.01 -8.37
CA ALA A 530 -21.14 -0.07 -8.37
C ALA A 530 -20.47 -0.24 -6.98
N GLN A 531 -20.16 -1.51 -6.65
CA GLN A 531 -19.46 -1.90 -5.41
C GLN A 531 -18.08 -1.23 -5.27
N LEU A 532 -17.38 -0.97 -6.39
CA LEU A 532 -16.20 -0.10 -6.49
C LEU A 532 -16.49 1.07 -7.43
N MET A 533 -16.20 2.30 -6.99
CA MET A 533 -16.15 3.48 -7.85
C MET A 533 -14.83 4.24 -7.65
N THR A 534 -14.26 4.67 -8.76
CA THR A 534 -13.12 5.61 -8.80
C THR A 534 -13.52 6.98 -8.23
N SER A 535 -12.53 7.81 -7.92
CA SER A 535 -12.75 9.21 -7.52
C SER A 535 -13.53 10.02 -8.56
N ILE A 536 -13.24 9.81 -9.85
CA ILE A 536 -13.92 10.47 -10.97
C ILE A 536 -15.40 10.07 -11.05
N GLU A 537 -15.69 8.76 -11.04
CA GLU A 537 -17.08 8.25 -11.02
C GLU A 537 -17.87 8.78 -9.83
N MET A 538 -17.23 8.94 -8.66
CA MET A 538 -17.89 9.43 -7.46
C MET A 538 -18.15 10.93 -7.50
N LEU A 539 -17.23 11.74 -8.06
CA LEU A 539 -17.45 13.16 -8.27
C LEU A 539 -18.60 13.41 -9.27
N ASP A 540 -18.70 12.60 -10.34
CA ASP A 540 -19.82 12.63 -11.28
C ASP A 540 -21.14 12.21 -10.60
N ALA A 541 -21.17 11.11 -9.84
CA ALA A 541 -22.38 10.71 -9.09
C ALA A 541 -22.82 11.75 -8.05
N LEU A 542 -21.87 12.42 -7.37
CA LEU A 542 -22.15 13.53 -6.45
C LEU A 542 -22.68 14.77 -7.20
N ALA A 543 -22.11 15.08 -8.37
CA ALA A 543 -22.61 16.14 -9.24
C ALA A 543 -24.04 15.84 -9.72
N ARG A 544 -24.32 14.63 -10.23
CA ARG A 544 -25.65 14.19 -10.69
C ARG A 544 -26.69 14.21 -9.56
N SER A 545 -26.35 13.76 -8.37
CA SER A 545 -27.28 13.74 -7.23
C SER A 545 -27.60 15.14 -6.70
N THR A 546 -26.60 16.01 -6.57
CA THR A 546 -26.81 17.42 -6.20
C THR A 546 -27.51 18.22 -7.30
N TRP A 547 -27.23 17.94 -8.58
CA TRP A 547 -27.96 18.47 -9.73
C TRP A 547 -29.44 18.08 -9.68
N GLY A 548 -29.76 16.80 -9.49
CA GLY A 548 -31.14 16.31 -9.40
C GLY A 548 -31.94 16.90 -8.23
N ALA A 549 -31.27 17.34 -7.16
CA ALA A 549 -31.88 18.11 -6.08
C ALA A 549 -32.11 19.57 -6.48
N LYS A 550 -31.05 20.30 -6.85
CA LYS A 550 -31.10 21.73 -7.24
C LYS A 550 -32.09 21.98 -8.39
N MET A 551 -32.12 21.09 -9.39
CA MET A 551 -33.04 21.18 -10.53
C MET A 551 -34.51 21.14 -10.10
N LYS A 552 -34.88 20.34 -9.08
CA LYS A 552 -36.27 20.30 -8.58
C LYS A 552 -36.67 21.63 -7.94
N ASP A 553 -35.76 22.26 -7.18
CA ASP A 553 -36.02 23.56 -6.56
C ASP A 553 -36.07 24.70 -7.60
N VAL A 554 -35.18 24.69 -8.60
CA VAL A 554 -35.24 25.66 -9.71
C VAL A 554 -36.51 25.45 -10.56
N PHE A 555 -36.88 24.21 -10.92
CA PHE A 555 -38.16 23.96 -11.62
C PHE A 555 -39.37 24.44 -10.82
N LYS A 556 -39.35 24.33 -9.49
CA LYS A 556 -40.39 24.83 -8.59
C LYS A 556 -40.46 26.37 -8.57
N GLU A 557 -39.33 27.07 -8.60
CA GLU A 557 -39.28 28.54 -8.74
C GLU A 557 -39.77 29.02 -10.12
N LEU A 558 -39.44 28.30 -11.19
CA LEU A 558 -39.74 28.71 -12.57
C LEU A 558 -41.11 28.24 -13.07
N GLN A 559 -41.75 27.26 -12.42
CA GLN A 559 -43.09 26.76 -12.79
C GLN A 559 -44.13 27.87 -13.04
N PRO A 560 -44.21 28.96 -12.22
CA PRO A 560 -45.14 30.06 -12.46
C PRO A 560 -44.78 30.90 -13.69
N LYS A 561 -43.48 31.05 -14.00
CA LYS A 561 -42.98 31.76 -15.21
C LYS A 561 -43.36 30.96 -16.46
N PHE A 562 -43.09 29.65 -16.48
CA PHE A 562 -43.49 28.77 -17.59
C PHE A 562 -45.01 28.72 -17.79
N LYS A 563 -45.80 28.67 -16.71
CA LYS A 563 -47.28 28.72 -16.78
C LYS A 563 -47.78 30.04 -17.40
N LYS A 564 -47.14 31.17 -17.11
CA LYS A 564 -47.44 32.47 -17.76
C LYS A 564 -47.05 32.47 -19.24
N ILE A 565 -45.86 32.00 -19.60
CA ILE A 565 -45.39 31.95 -21.00
C ILE A 565 -46.30 31.05 -21.85
N LYS A 566 -46.64 29.84 -21.36
CA LYS A 566 -47.53 28.91 -22.06
C LYS A 566 -48.96 29.44 -22.21
N ALA A 567 -49.43 30.28 -21.27
CA ALA A 567 -50.70 31.00 -21.41
C ALA A 567 -50.62 32.13 -22.44
N ALA A 568 -49.51 32.87 -22.51
CA ALA A 568 -49.30 33.94 -23.48
C ALA A 568 -49.20 33.42 -24.92
N ILE A 569 -48.47 32.32 -25.15
CA ILE A 569 -48.42 31.64 -26.47
C ILE A 569 -49.82 31.24 -26.90
N LYS A 570 -50.56 30.52 -26.05
CA LYS A 570 -51.93 30.06 -26.35
C LYS A 570 -52.95 31.20 -26.56
N ALA A 571 -52.68 32.39 -26.00
CA ALA A 571 -53.48 33.60 -26.26
C ALA A 571 -53.13 34.21 -27.63
N HIS A 572 -51.84 34.28 -27.98
CA HIS A 572 -51.36 34.76 -29.27
C HIS A 572 -51.87 33.89 -30.43
N GLU A 573 -51.85 32.56 -30.28
CA GLU A 573 -52.39 31.61 -31.26
C GLU A 573 -53.88 31.82 -31.53
N LYS A 574 -54.70 31.97 -30.48
CA LYS A 574 -56.12 32.33 -30.62
C LYS A 574 -56.32 33.69 -31.32
N GLY A 575 -55.38 34.62 -31.17
CA GLY A 575 -55.35 35.88 -31.91
C GLY A 575 -55.13 35.68 -33.41
N LEU A 576 -54.16 34.83 -33.78
CA LEU A 576 -53.86 34.48 -35.17
C LEU A 576 -55.01 33.70 -35.83
N ASP A 577 -55.59 32.71 -35.15
CA ASP A 577 -56.76 31.96 -35.62
C ASP A 577 -57.96 32.87 -35.91
N LYS A 578 -58.17 33.87 -35.06
CA LYS A 578 -59.24 34.86 -35.24
C LYS A 578 -58.92 35.76 -36.44
N ALA A 579 -57.70 36.30 -36.52
CA ALA A 579 -57.27 37.14 -37.63
C ALA A 579 -57.37 36.42 -38.99
N ALA A 580 -57.04 35.14 -39.05
CA ALA A 580 -57.20 34.31 -40.25
C ALA A 580 -58.68 34.20 -40.67
N LYS A 581 -59.57 33.88 -39.74
CA LYS A 581 -61.03 33.76 -39.99
C LYS A 581 -61.70 35.08 -40.35
N ASP A 582 -61.24 36.19 -39.78
CA ASP A 582 -61.78 37.51 -40.11
C ASP A 582 -61.23 38.03 -41.47
N ALA A 583 -60.00 37.67 -41.85
CA ALA A 583 -59.46 37.89 -43.20
C ALA A 583 -60.18 37.04 -44.28
N GLU A 584 -60.47 35.76 -43.98
CA GLU A 584 -61.24 34.87 -44.85
C GLU A 584 -62.65 35.40 -45.12
N LYS A 585 -63.36 35.87 -44.08
CA LYS A 585 -64.66 36.56 -44.24
C LYS A 585 -64.56 37.81 -45.12
N LYS A 586 -63.49 38.61 -44.96
CA LYS A 586 -63.28 39.83 -45.75
C LYS A 586 -63.08 39.50 -47.23
N ALA A 587 -62.25 38.51 -47.54
CA ALA A 587 -62.06 38.02 -48.90
C ALA A 587 -63.38 37.49 -49.51
N ALA A 588 -64.18 36.74 -48.74
CA ALA A 588 -65.49 36.25 -49.18
C ALA A 588 -66.55 37.37 -49.37
N GLN A 589 -66.42 38.51 -48.68
CA GLN A 589 -67.24 39.70 -48.93
C GLN A 589 -66.77 40.45 -50.19
N GLU A 590 -65.47 40.60 -50.38
CA GLU A 590 -64.87 41.26 -51.56
C GLU A 590 -65.16 40.49 -52.85
N GLN A 591 -65.08 39.16 -52.82
CA GLN A 591 -65.48 38.29 -53.93
C GLN A 591 -66.97 38.46 -54.27
N LYS A 592 -67.86 38.44 -53.27
CA LYS A 592 -69.31 38.67 -53.48
C LYS A 592 -69.63 40.09 -53.95
N ALA A 593 -68.80 41.08 -53.65
CA ALA A 593 -68.93 42.44 -54.20
C ALA A 593 -68.49 42.46 -55.68
N CYS A 594 -67.41 41.76 -56.02
CA CYS A 594 -66.93 41.61 -57.39
C CYS A 594 -67.97 40.90 -58.29
N GLU A 595 -68.50 39.75 -57.87
CA GLU A 595 -69.58 39.03 -58.57
C GLU A 595 -70.84 39.89 -58.80
N ARG A 596 -71.17 40.79 -57.87
CA ARG A 596 -72.30 41.73 -58.00
C ARG A 596 -72.00 42.82 -59.03
N ALA A 597 -70.79 43.39 -59.01
CA ALA A 597 -70.36 44.39 -59.98
C ALA A 597 -70.28 43.81 -61.40
N GLU A 598 -69.82 42.57 -61.54
CA GLU A 598 -69.77 41.85 -62.82
C GLU A 598 -71.17 41.56 -63.37
N LYS A 599 -72.09 41.07 -62.54
CA LYS A 599 -73.51 40.89 -62.94
C LYS A 599 -74.17 42.23 -63.32
N GLN A 600 -73.82 43.33 -62.65
CA GLN A 600 -74.28 44.67 -63.03
C GLN A 600 -73.71 45.13 -64.39
N ARG A 601 -72.44 44.83 -64.69
CA ARG A 601 -71.86 45.07 -66.03
C ARG A 601 -72.54 44.25 -67.11
N GLN A 602 -72.73 42.94 -66.90
CA GLN A 602 -73.41 42.07 -67.86
C GLN A 602 -74.83 42.56 -68.17
N VAL A 603 -75.60 42.99 -67.17
CA VAL A 603 -76.94 43.59 -67.36
C VAL A 603 -76.89 44.95 -68.07
N ALA A 604 -75.83 45.75 -67.89
CA ALA A 604 -75.63 47.00 -68.62
C ALA A 604 -75.27 46.75 -70.10
N GLU A 605 -74.36 45.82 -70.37
CA GLU A 605 -73.97 45.40 -71.72
C GLU A 605 -75.14 44.75 -72.49
N GLU A 606 -75.98 43.95 -71.81
CA GLU A 606 -77.20 43.39 -72.40
C GLU A 606 -78.23 44.48 -72.74
N LYS A 607 -78.39 45.49 -71.88
CA LYS A 607 -79.23 46.67 -72.15
C LYS A 607 -78.72 47.46 -73.35
N GLU A 608 -77.42 47.70 -73.45
CA GLU A 608 -76.84 48.46 -74.57
C GLU A 608 -76.89 47.66 -75.88
N ARG A 609 -76.69 46.33 -75.84
CA ARG A 609 -76.96 45.45 -77.01
C ARG A 609 -78.42 45.59 -77.48
N LYS A 610 -79.39 45.48 -76.56
CA LYS A 610 -80.83 45.64 -76.85
C LYS A 610 -81.21 47.05 -77.30
N ARG A 611 -80.40 48.06 -76.99
CA ARG A 611 -80.54 49.43 -77.48
C ARG A 611 -80.02 49.57 -78.91
N VAL A 612 -78.78 49.15 -79.18
CA VAL A 612 -78.17 49.16 -80.52
C VAL A 612 -79.00 48.31 -81.50
N GLU A 613 -79.57 47.19 -81.05
CA GLU A 613 -80.50 46.37 -81.83
C GLU A 613 -81.80 47.13 -82.19
N LYS A 614 -82.37 47.88 -81.24
CA LYS A 614 -83.53 48.76 -81.50
C LYS A 614 -83.21 49.95 -82.40
N GLU A 615 -82.00 50.50 -82.29
CA GLU A 615 -81.54 51.61 -83.14
C GLU A 615 -81.32 51.11 -84.59
N LYS A 616 -80.73 49.94 -84.80
CA LYS A 616 -80.65 49.27 -86.12
C LYS A 616 -82.01 48.93 -86.72
N ILE A 617 -82.99 48.51 -85.91
CA ILE A 617 -84.38 48.29 -86.35
C ILE A 617 -85.08 49.61 -86.74
N LYS A 618 -84.57 50.75 -86.26
CA LYS A 618 -85.05 52.09 -86.61
C LYS A 618 -84.41 52.67 -87.88
N GLU A 619 -83.18 52.29 -88.19
CA GLU A 619 -82.46 52.71 -89.41
C GLU A 619 -82.78 51.84 -90.63
N GLY A 620 -83.47 50.71 -90.43
CA GLY A 620 -83.95 49.80 -91.47
C GLY A 620 -85.38 50.03 -91.95
N LYS A 621 -85.94 51.24 -91.78
CA LYS A 621 -87.29 51.64 -92.19
C LYS A 621 -87.35 53.10 -92.64
#